data_AF-A0A5N6M3C1-F1
#
_entry.id   AF-A0A5N6M3C1-F1
#
_cell.length_a   1.000
_cell.length_b   1.000
_cell.length_c   1.000
_cell.angle_alpha   90.00
_cell.angle_beta   90.00
_cell.angle_gamma   90.00
#
_symmetry.space_group_name_H-M   'P 1'
#
loop_
_entity.id
_entity.type
_entity.pdbx_description
1 polymer ?
#
loop_
_entity_poly.entity_id
_entity_poly.type
_entity_poly.pdbx_seq_one_letter_code
_entity_poly.pdbx_strand_id
1 'polypeptide(L)'
;MGRKEVRMENGMHNEDEECMGNEGVKNKPLKMGIGNLGGRLSRNCGRVAGSTSTSSRRRLRTIDEPRLERQRSGAARGLNGLRFLDRVMTGKEVDAWMAIEKRFQRFSVDGRLPREKFGICVGMNDGSEFSGELFDALMWQLETLLKSMATSKEATMSSDDTTDLAKTMIPEDYRNPWRKFMINVFESGLENWKVFWILFLFLEINVALFLWKFHQYTMMPSYQVFGYCSCTAKGAGETLKFNMALILLPVCRRTLTTIRETYLGKVLPLDENINFHKIIALAIAMGTVIHTVAHMGCNFIRLSRCPRNQFMAIFGGLFVTQPSYMDLVLSIPGYTGIIMIILMAICFTFATSSFRRNVVKLPHPLNNLAGFTSFWYTHHLLNIVYFLFIVHGYFLVLTVGWYRKTTWMYLLLPMLCYASERLLTTDHTMQVDTIKAIIYAGNVLALYMTKPIGFKYKSGMYLFVQCPHISRFEW
;
A
#
# COMPACT_ATOMS: atom_id res chain seq x y z
N MET A 1 9.71 0.29 0.11
CA MET A 1 10.49 -0.48 1.08
C MET A 1 9.49 -1.02 2.08
N GLY A 2 9.35 -2.34 2.18
CA GLY A 2 8.73 -2.94 3.35
C GLY A 2 9.82 -3.00 4.40
N ARG A 3 9.62 -2.36 5.54
CA ARG A 3 10.52 -2.38 6.68
C ARG A 3 10.62 -3.84 7.16
N LYS A 4 11.77 -4.49 6.98
CA LYS A 4 12.08 -5.78 7.63
C LYS A 4 12.89 -5.47 8.89
N GLU A 5 12.23 -4.84 9.86
CA GLU A 5 12.82 -4.64 11.18
C GLU A 5 12.77 -5.98 11.92
N VAL A 6 13.94 -6.55 12.22
CA VAL A 6 14.04 -7.76 13.03
C VAL A 6 14.01 -7.32 14.49
N ARG A 7 12.90 -7.61 15.17
CA ARG A 7 12.77 -7.38 16.62
C ARG A 7 13.54 -8.47 17.35
N MET A 8 14.38 -8.05 18.30
CA MET A 8 15.12 -8.98 19.15
C MET A 8 14.22 -9.45 20.30
N GLU A 9 14.03 -10.77 20.42
CA GLU A 9 13.35 -11.40 21.55
C GLU A 9 14.36 -12.24 22.34
N ASN A 10 14.36 -12.06 23.67
CA ASN A 10 15.19 -12.87 24.56
C ASN A 10 14.49 -14.21 24.79
N GLY A 11 15.01 -15.28 24.19
CA GLY A 11 14.73 -16.64 24.65
C GLY A 11 15.55 -16.92 25.91
N MET A 12 14.93 -16.81 27.09
CA MET A 12 15.43 -17.48 28.29
C MET A 12 15.07 -18.96 28.14
N HIS A 13 15.98 -19.78 27.61
CA HIS A 13 15.90 -21.22 27.77
C HIS A 13 16.77 -21.61 28.96
N ASN A 14 16.11 -21.95 30.07
CA ASN A 14 16.66 -22.83 31.09
C ASN A 14 16.53 -24.25 30.56
N GLU A 15 17.65 -24.92 30.30
CA GLU A 15 17.71 -26.37 30.15
C GLU A 15 18.90 -26.87 30.97
N ASP A 16 18.61 -27.15 32.24
CA ASP A 16 19.36 -28.11 33.05
C ASP A 16 18.55 -29.42 32.98
N GLU A 17 19.06 -30.46 32.32
CA GLU A 17 19.07 -31.83 32.86
C GLU A 17 19.86 -32.78 31.94
N GLU A 18 20.82 -33.44 32.57
CA GLU A 18 21.74 -34.43 32.04
C GLU A 18 21.19 -35.84 32.34
N CYS A 19 21.46 -36.80 31.44
CA CYS A 19 21.89 -38.19 31.73
C CYS A 19 21.20 -39.33 30.94
N MET A 20 22.07 -40.02 30.18
CA MET A 20 22.27 -41.48 30.12
C MET A 20 21.40 -42.37 29.21
N GLY A 21 22.09 -43.12 28.34
CA GLY A 21 21.85 -44.58 28.25
C GLY A 21 21.52 -45.21 26.89
N ASN A 22 22.55 -45.41 26.07
CA ASN A 22 22.92 -46.61 25.28
C ASN A 22 21.95 -47.44 24.38
N GLU A 23 22.55 -47.84 23.25
CA GLU A 23 22.40 -49.08 22.45
C GLU A 23 21.33 -49.24 21.34
N GLY A 24 21.83 -49.57 20.13
CA GLY A 24 21.38 -50.82 19.47
C GLY A 24 20.71 -50.81 18.10
N VAL A 25 21.48 -50.58 17.02
CA VAL A 25 21.50 -51.32 15.72
C VAL A 25 20.15 -51.77 15.06
N LYS A 26 19.86 -51.31 13.83
CA LYS A 26 19.81 -52.13 12.57
C LYS A 26 19.40 -51.33 11.31
N ASN A 27 20.04 -51.71 10.21
CA ASN A 27 20.08 -51.09 8.89
C ASN A 27 19.18 -51.85 7.88
N LYS A 28 18.55 -51.09 6.96
CA LYS A 28 18.29 -51.38 5.50
C LYS A 28 17.17 -52.40 5.09
N PRO A 29 16.77 -52.47 3.78
CA PRO A 29 15.81 -51.59 3.07
C PRO A 29 14.83 -52.41 2.16
N LEU A 30 14.03 -51.78 1.28
CA LEU A 30 13.53 -52.28 -0.05
C LEU A 30 12.27 -51.46 -0.46
N LYS A 31 11.87 -51.23 -1.72
CA LYS A 31 12.48 -51.06 -3.04
C LYS A 31 11.33 -50.65 -4.00
N MET A 32 11.71 -49.81 -4.95
CA MET A 32 11.03 -49.23 -6.13
C MET A 32 10.26 -50.20 -7.04
N GLY A 33 9.21 -49.69 -7.72
CA GLY A 33 8.55 -50.34 -8.86
C GLY A 33 7.98 -49.31 -9.85
N ILE A 34 8.46 -49.38 -11.10
CA ILE A 34 8.20 -48.51 -12.26
C ILE A 34 7.04 -49.08 -13.09
N GLY A 35 6.22 -48.24 -13.73
CA GLY A 35 5.30 -48.68 -14.79
C GLY A 35 4.63 -47.51 -15.53
N ASN A 36 4.99 -47.35 -16.79
CA ASN A 36 4.64 -46.26 -17.71
C ASN A 36 3.55 -46.71 -18.71
N LEU A 37 3.18 -45.83 -19.66
CA LEU A 37 2.21 -45.94 -20.79
C LEU A 37 0.78 -45.46 -20.45
N GLY A 38 0.16 -44.48 -21.12
CA GLY A 38 0.40 -43.87 -22.42
C GLY A 38 -0.60 -44.37 -23.47
N GLY A 39 -1.49 -43.48 -23.94
CA GLY A 39 -2.05 -43.57 -25.31
C GLY A 39 -3.58 -43.79 -25.46
N ARG A 40 -4.29 -42.68 -25.72
CA ARG A 40 -5.10 -42.41 -26.94
C ARG A 40 -5.93 -43.57 -27.53
N LEU A 41 -7.26 -43.39 -27.65
CA LEU A 41 -7.97 -43.08 -28.92
C LEU A 41 -9.50 -43.21 -28.80
N SER A 42 -10.16 -42.09 -29.17
CA SER A 42 -11.33 -41.96 -30.05
C SER A 42 -12.24 -43.17 -30.31
N ARG A 43 -13.55 -42.96 -30.12
CA ARG A 43 -14.57 -43.41 -31.09
C ARG A 43 -15.78 -42.47 -31.11
N ASN A 44 -16.17 -42.21 -32.36
CA ASN A 44 -17.21 -41.34 -32.89
C ASN A 44 -18.65 -41.88 -32.72
N CYS A 45 -19.58 -41.00 -33.12
CA CYS A 45 -20.90 -41.24 -33.74
C CYS A 45 -22.09 -41.09 -32.78
N GLY A 46 -23.15 -40.32 -33.05
CA GLY A 46 -23.52 -39.49 -34.20
C GLY A 46 -24.95 -38.94 -33.98
N ARG A 47 -25.21 -37.75 -34.54
CA ARG A 47 -26.48 -37.12 -34.99
C ARG A 47 -27.83 -37.71 -34.55
N VAL A 48 -28.79 -36.86 -34.15
CA VAL A 48 -29.90 -36.29 -34.97
C VAL A 48 -30.75 -35.31 -34.12
N ALA A 49 -31.31 -34.31 -34.79
CA ALA A 49 -32.08 -33.16 -34.31
C ALA A 49 -33.54 -33.47 -33.87
N GLY A 50 -34.19 -32.50 -33.21
CA GLY A 50 -35.66 -32.45 -33.13
C GLY A 50 -36.19 -31.60 -31.98
N SER A 51 -37.12 -30.70 -32.28
CA SER A 51 -37.62 -29.57 -31.51
C SER A 51 -38.91 -29.84 -30.71
N THR A 52 -39.26 -28.86 -29.85
CA THR A 52 -40.62 -28.38 -29.47
C THR A 52 -41.53 -29.24 -28.58
N SER A 53 -41.78 -28.68 -27.37
CA SER A 53 -43.04 -28.57 -26.61
C SER A 53 -44.25 -29.45 -26.97
N THR A 54 -44.82 -30.15 -25.99
CA THR A 54 -46.14 -29.82 -25.37
C THR A 54 -46.61 -30.92 -24.41
N SER A 55 -47.35 -30.47 -23.40
CA SER A 55 -48.11 -31.19 -22.37
C SER A 55 -49.05 -32.28 -22.90
N SER A 56 -49.09 -33.45 -22.25
CA SER A 56 -50.31 -33.96 -21.57
C SER A 56 -50.11 -35.34 -20.95
N ARG A 57 -50.42 -35.42 -19.65
CA ARG A 57 -50.54 -36.65 -18.84
C ARG A 57 -51.71 -37.52 -19.32
N ARG A 58 -51.50 -38.84 -19.39
CA ARG A 58 -52.51 -39.84 -18.97
C ARG A 58 -51.92 -40.76 -17.91
N ARG A 59 -52.72 -40.95 -16.87
CA ARG A 59 -52.43 -41.46 -15.53
C ARG A 59 -53.09 -42.84 -15.38
N LEU A 60 -52.59 -43.61 -14.41
CA LEU A 60 -53.25 -44.64 -13.56
C LEU A 60 -52.58 -46.02 -13.72
N ARG A 61 -52.17 -46.75 -12.66
CA ARG A 61 -52.42 -46.72 -11.20
C ARG A 61 -51.16 -47.26 -10.51
N THR A 62 -50.81 -46.88 -9.28
CA THR A 62 -51.24 -47.63 -8.08
C THR A 62 -51.14 -46.82 -6.77
N ILE A 63 -52.27 -46.79 -6.06
CA ILE A 63 -52.50 -46.93 -4.59
C ILE A 63 -51.85 -45.90 -3.65
N ASP A 64 -52.74 -45.10 -3.03
CA ASP A 64 -52.51 -44.09 -1.99
C ASP A 64 -52.30 -44.69 -0.58
N GLU A 65 -51.38 -44.11 0.18
CA GLU A 65 -51.40 -44.10 1.65
C GLU A 65 -51.54 -42.65 2.18
N PRO A 66 -52.25 -42.43 3.29
CA PRO A 66 -52.60 -41.09 3.77
C PRO A 66 -51.44 -40.41 4.49
N ARG A 67 -50.95 -39.29 3.94
CA ARG A 67 -50.06 -38.36 4.64
C ARG A 67 -50.86 -37.50 5.61
N LEU A 68 -50.66 -37.75 6.91
CA LEU A 68 -51.05 -36.85 8.01
C LEU A 68 -50.36 -35.49 7.86
N GLU A 69 -51.14 -34.45 7.61
CA GLU A 69 -50.71 -33.06 7.71
C GLU A 69 -50.68 -32.66 9.20
N ARG A 70 -49.48 -32.64 9.80
CA ARG A 70 -49.30 -32.20 11.18
C ARG A 70 -49.16 -30.69 11.23
N GLN A 71 -50.13 -30.05 11.86
CA GLN A 71 -50.18 -28.62 12.17
C GLN A 71 -48.82 -28.09 12.67
N ARG A 72 -48.33 -27.00 12.06
CA ARG A 72 -47.23 -26.22 12.64
C ARG A 72 -47.71 -25.55 13.93
N SER A 73 -46.99 -25.86 14.99
CA SER A 73 -47.18 -25.45 16.37
C SER A 73 -47.13 -23.94 16.57
N GLY A 74 -47.70 -23.46 17.69
CA GLY A 74 -47.75 -22.06 18.10
C GLY A 74 -46.41 -21.31 18.13
N ALA A 75 -45.28 -22.01 18.04
CA ALA A 75 -43.94 -21.44 17.86
C ALA A 75 -43.81 -20.62 16.56
N ALA A 76 -44.52 -20.99 15.48
CA ALA A 76 -44.50 -20.23 14.22
C ALA A 76 -45.18 -18.86 14.33
N ARG A 77 -46.12 -18.67 15.26
CA ARG A 77 -46.72 -17.35 15.56
C ARG A 77 -45.82 -16.48 16.42
N GLY A 78 -44.96 -17.08 17.26
CA GLY A 78 -43.95 -16.36 18.05
C GLY A 78 -42.86 -15.70 17.21
N LEU A 79 -42.56 -16.25 16.02
CA LEU A 79 -41.57 -15.71 15.08
C LEU A 79 -41.97 -14.38 14.44
N ASN A 80 -43.27 -14.08 14.31
CA ASN A 80 -43.74 -12.77 13.85
C ASN A 80 -43.67 -11.69 14.95
N GLY A 81 -43.34 -12.06 16.20
CA GLY A 81 -43.16 -11.15 17.33
C GLY A 81 -41.71 -10.73 17.58
N LEU A 82 -40.73 -11.39 16.96
CA LEU A 82 -39.32 -11.06 17.13
C LEU A 82 -38.90 -9.97 16.13
N ARG A 83 -39.06 -8.70 16.56
CA ARG A 83 -38.36 -7.58 15.93
C ARG A 83 -36.88 -7.68 16.30
N PHE A 84 -36.03 -8.01 15.34
CA PHE A 84 -34.63 -7.65 15.42
C PHE A 84 -34.56 -6.12 15.44
N LEU A 85 -33.84 -5.55 16.42
CA LEU A 85 -33.64 -4.11 16.56
C LEU A 85 -32.76 -3.62 15.40
N ASP A 86 -33.38 -3.35 14.25
CA ASP A 86 -32.76 -2.63 13.13
C ASP A 86 -32.98 -1.11 13.30
N ARG A 87 -32.84 -0.63 14.55
CA ARG A 87 -33.00 0.77 14.91
C ARG A 87 -31.63 1.33 15.27
N VAL A 88 -31.32 2.52 14.77
CA VAL A 88 -30.13 3.29 15.19
C VAL A 88 -30.15 3.40 16.71
N MET A 89 -29.18 2.75 17.36
CA MET A 89 -29.06 2.66 18.81
C MET A 89 -28.95 4.08 19.38
N THR A 90 -29.88 4.44 20.27
CA THR A 90 -29.82 5.73 20.97
C THR A 90 -28.85 5.65 22.15
N GLY A 91 -28.36 6.79 22.66
CA GLY A 91 -27.27 6.84 23.66
C GLY A 91 -27.44 5.93 24.89
N LYS A 92 -28.67 5.65 25.34
CA LYS A 92 -28.94 4.72 26.45
C LYS A 92 -28.66 3.25 26.13
N GLU A 93 -28.83 2.81 24.88
CA GLU A 93 -28.59 1.43 24.45
C GLU A 93 -27.10 1.17 24.22
N VAL A 94 -26.36 2.20 23.80
CA VAL A 94 -24.89 2.18 23.69
C VAL A 94 -24.26 1.95 25.06
N ASP A 95 -24.76 2.60 26.11
CA ASP A 95 -24.30 2.41 27.49
C ASP A 95 -24.58 0.99 28.00
N ALA A 96 -25.72 0.41 27.64
CA ALA A 96 -26.06 -0.98 27.97
C ALA A 96 -25.13 -1.98 27.28
N TRP A 97 -24.79 -1.74 26.01
CA TRP A 97 -23.84 -2.56 25.26
C TRP A 97 -22.42 -2.44 25.81
N MET A 98 -21.95 -1.23 26.12
CA MET A 98 -20.64 -1.02 26.76
C MET A 98 -20.53 -1.77 28.10
N ALA A 99 -21.62 -1.83 28.88
CA ALA A 99 -21.63 -2.61 30.12
C ALA A 99 -21.52 -4.12 29.88
N ILE A 100 -22.16 -4.65 28.82
CA ILE A 100 -22.08 -6.06 28.42
C ILE A 100 -20.67 -6.38 27.90
N GLU A 101 -20.12 -5.56 27.00
CA GLU A 101 -18.77 -5.71 26.44
C GLU A 101 -17.70 -5.72 27.54
N LYS A 102 -17.82 -4.81 28.51
CA LYS A 102 -16.92 -4.76 29.66
C LYS A 102 -17.01 -6.02 30.53
N ARG A 103 -18.20 -6.61 30.70
CA ARG A 103 -18.38 -7.89 31.41
C ARG A 103 -17.84 -9.06 30.58
N PHE A 104 -18.00 -9.04 29.26
CA PHE A 104 -17.46 -10.04 28.36
C PHE A 104 -15.94 -10.10 28.47
N GLN A 105 -15.24 -8.96 28.31
CA GLN A 105 -13.77 -8.92 28.44
C GLN A 105 -13.28 -9.35 29.82
N ARG A 106 -14.06 -9.08 30.88
CA ARG A 106 -13.72 -9.48 32.24
C ARG A 106 -13.85 -10.99 32.49
N PHE A 107 -14.79 -11.65 31.82
CA PHE A 107 -15.14 -13.05 32.08
C PHE A 107 -14.73 -14.01 30.97
N SER A 108 -14.29 -13.50 29.82
CA SER A 108 -13.76 -14.30 28.71
C SER A 108 -12.38 -14.87 29.02
N VAL A 109 -12.15 -16.10 28.60
CA VAL A 109 -10.84 -16.76 28.60
C VAL A 109 -10.52 -17.07 27.14
N ASP A 110 -9.39 -16.59 26.62
CA ASP A 110 -8.98 -16.74 25.22
C ASP A 110 -10.04 -16.27 24.19
N GLY A 111 -10.74 -15.17 24.51
CA GLY A 111 -11.81 -14.63 23.66
C GLY A 111 -13.09 -15.47 23.64
N ARG A 112 -13.21 -16.47 24.53
CA ARG A 112 -14.40 -17.31 24.68
C ARG A 112 -15.04 -17.09 26.04
N LEU A 113 -16.37 -16.99 26.07
CA LEU A 113 -17.12 -16.83 27.31
C LEU A 113 -17.57 -18.21 27.83
N PRO A 114 -17.21 -18.61 29.06
CA PRO A 114 -17.73 -19.82 29.68
C PRO A 114 -19.24 -19.77 29.86
N ARG A 115 -19.94 -20.88 29.61
CA ARG A 115 -21.41 -21.02 29.75
C ARG A 115 -21.93 -20.49 31.09
N GLU A 116 -21.25 -20.84 32.17
CA GLU A 116 -21.59 -20.44 33.55
C GLU A 116 -21.57 -18.92 33.77
N LYS A 117 -20.84 -18.18 32.94
CA LYS A 117 -20.68 -16.72 33.05
C LYS A 117 -21.54 -15.95 32.05
N PHE A 118 -22.33 -16.65 31.22
CA PHE A 118 -23.19 -16.04 30.22
C PHE A 118 -24.28 -15.16 30.84
N GLY A 119 -25.03 -15.66 31.83
CA GLY A 119 -26.07 -14.89 32.52
C GLY A 119 -25.54 -13.61 33.14
N ILE A 120 -24.37 -13.69 33.79
CA ILE A 120 -23.67 -12.53 34.39
C ILE A 120 -23.27 -11.52 33.30
N CYS A 121 -22.78 -12.00 32.16
CA CYS A 121 -22.35 -11.14 31.05
C CYS A 121 -23.50 -10.32 30.47
N VAL A 122 -24.64 -10.97 30.23
CA VAL A 122 -25.84 -10.35 29.64
C VAL A 122 -26.65 -9.54 30.67
N GLY A 123 -26.34 -9.67 31.96
CA GLY A 123 -26.98 -8.92 33.04
C GLY A 123 -28.25 -9.57 33.58
N MET A 124 -28.37 -10.90 33.43
CA MET A 124 -29.44 -11.72 33.97
C MET A 124 -28.98 -12.33 35.31
N ASN A 125 -29.14 -11.57 36.40
CA ASN A 125 -28.62 -11.97 37.71
C ASN A 125 -29.47 -13.03 38.45
N ASP A 126 -30.76 -13.18 38.10
CA ASP A 126 -31.73 -13.91 38.95
C ASP A 126 -32.23 -15.23 38.34
N GLY A 127 -31.49 -15.83 37.40
CA GLY A 127 -31.89 -17.09 36.76
C GLY A 127 -30.73 -17.79 36.06
N SER A 128 -29.79 -18.33 36.84
CA SER A 128 -28.61 -19.04 36.30
C SER A 128 -29.00 -20.22 35.41
N GLU A 129 -30.03 -20.98 35.80
CA GLU A 129 -30.58 -22.11 35.04
C GLU A 129 -31.18 -21.64 33.70
N PHE A 130 -32.06 -20.64 33.74
CA PHE A 130 -32.66 -20.05 32.54
C PHE A 130 -31.62 -19.43 31.60
N SER A 131 -30.59 -18.78 32.13
CA SER A 131 -29.50 -18.23 31.32
C SER A 131 -28.66 -19.32 30.65
N GLY A 132 -28.48 -20.46 31.31
CA GLY A 132 -27.81 -21.64 30.76
C GLY A 132 -28.63 -22.27 29.63
N GLU A 133 -29.94 -22.42 29.81
CA GLU A 133 -30.84 -22.93 28.77
C GLU A 133 -30.87 -21.99 27.55
N LEU A 134 -30.88 -20.67 27.79
CA LEU A 134 -30.81 -19.67 26.72
C LEU A 134 -29.49 -19.77 25.94
N PHE A 135 -28.36 -19.95 26.64
CA PHE A 135 -27.07 -20.15 26.00
C PHE A 135 -27.06 -21.39 25.11
N ASP A 136 -27.59 -22.51 25.61
CA ASP A 136 -27.63 -23.78 24.88
C ASP A 136 -28.56 -23.69 23.66
N ALA A 137 -29.70 -23.00 23.78
CA ALA A 137 -30.61 -22.75 22.66
C ALA A 137 -29.95 -21.90 21.56
N LEU A 138 -29.20 -20.86 21.94
CA LEU A 138 -28.47 -20.02 20.99
C LEU A 138 -27.34 -20.78 20.28
N MET A 139 -26.58 -21.60 21.02
CA MET A 139 -25.52 -22.42 20.45
C MET A 139 -26.06 -23.48 19.49
N TRP A 140 -27.17 -24.13 19.86
CA TRP A 140 -27.85 -25.09 19.00
C TRP A 140 -28.39 -24.44 17.72
N GLN A 141 -28.96 -23.23 17.82
CA GLN A 141 -29.44 -22.49 16.67
C GLN A 141 -28.30 -22.07 15.75
N LEU A 142 -27.16 -21.60 16.30
CA LEU A 142 -25.97 -21.27 15.53
C LEU A 142 -25.42 -22.51 14.79
N GLU A 143 -25.34 -23.65 15.47
CA GLU A 143 -24.89 -24.90 14.88
C GLU A 143 -25.83 -25.38 13.78
N THR A 144 -27.15 -25.25 14.00
CA THR A 144 -28.18 -25.58 13.00
C THR A 144 -28.11 -24.66 11.79
N LEU A 145 -27.83 -23.36 11.99
CA LEU A 145 -27.63 -22.40 10.91
C LEU A 145 -26.34 -22.68 10.12
N LEU A 146 -25.25 -23.04 10.80
CA LEU A 146 -24.00 -23.43 10.14
C LEU A 146 -24.15 -24.72 9.34
N LYS A 147 -24.84 -25.73 9.90
CA LYS A 147 -25.17 -26.97 9.21
C LYS A 147 -26.14 -26.74 8.05
N SER A 148 -27.14 -25.87 8.22
CA SER A 148 -28.06 -25.43 7.17
C SER A 148 -27.32 -24.71 6.03
N MET A 149 -26.39 -23.81 6.33
CA MET A 149 -25.57 -23.11 5.32
C MET A 149 -24.55 -24.04 4.64
N ALA A 150 -24.09 -25.08 5.32
CA ALA A 150 -23.21 -26.10 4.73
C ALA A 150 -23.98 -27.06 3.81
N THR A 151 -25.21 -27.43 4.19
CA THR A 151 -26.06 -28.35 3.42
C THR A 151 -26.85 -27.67 2.30
N SER A 152 -27.21 -26.39 2.45
CA SER A 152 -27.88 -25.60 1.39
C SER A 152 -26.94 -25.25 0.23
N LYS A 153 -25.61 -25.38 0.41
CA LYS A 153 -24.60 -25.11 -0.61
C LYS A 153 -24.41 -26.23 -1.62
N GLU A 154 -24.83 -27.47 -1.33
CA GLU A 154 -24.64 -28.60 -2.24
C GLU A 154 -25.82 -28.87 -3.18
N ALA A 155 -27.04 -28.41 -2.84
CA ALA A 155 -28.23 -28.86 -3.55
C ALA A 155 -28.77 -27.89 -4.63
N THR A 156 -28.64 -26.57 -4.49
CA THR A 156 -29.28 -25.63 -5.44
C THR A 156 -28.65 -24.24 -5.34
N MET A 157 -27.70 -23.90 -6.21
CA MET A 157 -27.35 -22.50 -6.45
C MET A 157 -27.45 -22.19 -7.94
N SER A 158 -28.41 -21.34 -8.28
CA SER A 158 -28.43 -20.61 -9.55
C SER A 158 -27.77 -19.24 -9.36
N SER A 159 -27.19 -18.73 -10.45
CA SER A 159 -26.30 -17.55 -10.47
C SER A 159 -26.93 -16.26 -9.94
N ASP A 160 -28.24 -16.06 -10.11
CA ASP A 160 -28.88 -14.77 -9.80
C ASP A 160 -29.14 -14.55 -8.30
N ASP A 161 -29.48 -15.61 -7.55
CA ASP A 161 -29.82 -15.52 -6.12
C ASP A 161 -28.60 -15.23 -5.22
N THR A 162 -27.38 -15.52 -5.72
CA THR A 162 -26.13 -15.16 -5.02
C THR A 162 -25.91 -13.66 -4.92
N THR A 163 -26.46 -12.89 -5.88
CA THR A 163 -26.19 -11.45 -5.99
C THR A 163 -27.11 -10.61 -5.12
N ASP A 164 -28.32 -11.09 -4.83
CA ASP A 164 -29.34 -10.35 -4.05
C ASP A 164 -29.21 -10.63 -2.53
N LEU A 165 -28.81 -11.84 -2.15
CA LEU A 165 -28.51 -12.19 -0.76
C LEU A 165 -27.23 -11.53 -0.24
N ALA A 166 -26.22 -11.37 -1.10
CA ALA A 166 -25.01 -10.61 -0.78
C ALA A 166 -25.29 -9.10 -0.59
N LYS A 167 -26.40 -8.59 -1.17
CA LYS A 167 -26.81 -7.19 -1.10
C LYS A 167 -27.58 -6.83 0.17
N THR A 168 -28.16 -7.83 0.83
CA THR A 168 -28.99 -7.69 2.04
C THR A 168 -28.25 -8.00 3.34
N MET A 169 -27.07 -8.64 3.27
CA MET A 169 -26.15 -8.85 4.41
C MET A 169 -25.13 -7.72 4.63
N ILE A 170 -25.19 -6.65 3.82
CA ILE A 170 -24.31 -5.49 3.94
C ILE A 170 -25.14 -4.37 4.59
N PRO A 171 -24.73 -3.80 5.75
CA PRO A 171 -25.43 -2.70 6.39
C PRO A 171 -25.75 -1.58 5.38
N GLU A 172 -26.91 -0.91 5.46
CA GLU A 172 -27.29 0.18 4.54
C GLU A 172 -26.21 1.28 4.48
N ASP A 173 -25.43 1.44 5.56
CA ASP A 173 -24.28 2.33 5.66
C ASP A 173 -23.15 2.06 4.65
N TYR A 174 -23.09 0.84 4.09
CA TYR A 174 -22.08 0.34 3.15
C TYR A 174 -22.54 0.25 1.68
N ARG A 175 -23.78 0.66 1.36
CA ARG A 175 -24.38 0.48 0.02
C ARG A 175 -23.88 1.48 -1.03
N ASN A 176 -23.35 2.63 -0.60
CA ASN A 176 -22.74 3.62 -1.47
C ASN A 176 -21.20 3.51 -1.42
N PRO A 177 -20.51 3.21 -2.54
CA PRO A 177 -19.05 3.15 -2.59
C PRO A 177 -18.37 4.41 -2.04
N TRP A 178 -18.98 5.58 -2.27
CA TRP A 178 -18.48 6.86 -1.75
C TRP A 178 -18.66 6.99 -0.25
N ARG A 179 -19.76 6.50 0.33
CA ARG A 179 -20.00 6.56 1.77
C ARG A 179 -19.09 5.58 2.51
N LYS A 180 -18.92 4.37 1.98
CA LYS A 180 -17.94 3.39 2.46
C LYS A 180 -16.52 3.92 2.39
N PHE A 181 -16.14 4.56 1.28
CA PHE A 181 -14.84 5.21 1.15
C PHE A 181 -14.66 6.31 2.19
N MET A 182 -15.65 7.20 2.36
CA MET A 182 -15.59 8.28 3.34
C MET A 182 -15.52 7.78 4.78
N ILE A 183 -16.29 6.76 5.15
CA ILE A 183 -16.24 6.13 6.49
C ILE A 183 -14.87 5.51 6.72
N ASN A 184 -14.37 4.71 5.77
CA ASN A 184 -13.04 4.10 5.89
C ASN A 184 -11.92 5.16 5.96
N VAL A 185 -12.02 6.24 5.19
CA VAL A 185 -11.06 7.37 5.22
C VAL A 185 -11.16 8.12 6.54
N PHE A 186 -12.36 8.29 7.09
CA PHE A 186 -12.58 8.94 8.36
C PHE A 186 -12.06 8.10 9.54
N GLU A 187 -12.39 6.81 9.59
CA GLU A 187 -11.90 5.86 10.60
C GLU A 187 -10.38 5.70 10.51
N SER A 188 -9.83 5.48 9.32
CA SER A 188 -8.36 5.46 9.11
C SER A 188 -7.71 6.80 9.43
N GLY A 189 -8.43 7.90 9.20
CA GLY A 189 -8.01 9.26 9.49
C GLY A 189 -7.97 9.57 10.98
N LEU A 190 -8.85 8.98 11.78
CA LEU A 190 -8.80 9.08 13.24
C LEU A 190 -7.62 8.25 13.80
N GLU A 191 -7.41 7.05 13.28
CA GLU A 191 -6.30 6.18 13.69
C GLU A 191 -4.93 6.73 13.28
N ASN A 192 -4.82 7.32 12.08
CA ASN A 192 -3.57 7.82 11.49
C ASN A 192 -3.59 9.33 11.22
N TRP A 193 -4.23 10.11 12.08
CA TRP A 193 -4.46 11.56 11.88
C TRP A 193 -3.18 12.34 11.55
N LYS A 194 -2.02 11.93 12.12
CA LYS A 194 -0.71 12.54 11.87
C LYS A 194 -0.28 12.42 10.41
N VAL A 195 -0.54 11.27 9.77
CA VAL A 195 -0.23 11.03 8.36
C VAL A 195 -1.09 11.93 7.49
N PHE A 196 -2.39 11.98 7.76
CA PHE A 196 -3.31 12.85 7.02
C PHE A 196 -2.91 14.32 7.14
N TRP A 197 -2.58 14.79 8.35
CA TRP A 197 -2.15 16.16 8.60
C TRP A 197 -0.89 16.55 7.82
N ILE A 198 0.12 15.68 7.79
CA ILE A 198 1.36 15.95 7.05
C ILE A 198 1.13 15.93 5.53
N LEU A 199 0.28 15.03 5.03
CA LEU A 199 -0.09 15.02 3.61
C LEU A 199 -0.89 16.25 3.21
N PHE A 200 -1.79 16.71 4.07
CA PHE A 200 -2.54 17.95 3.87
C PHE A 200 -1.61 19.15 3.81
N LEU A 201 -0.72 19.32 4.79
CA LEU A 201 0.27 20.40 4.80
C LEU A 201 1.21 20.35 3.59
N PHE A 202 1.64 19.16 3.20
CA PHE A 202 2.44 18.95 2.00
C PHE A 202 1.71 19.41 0.73
N LEU A 203 0.42 19.08 0.60
CA LEU A 203 -0.41 19.50 -0.53
C LEU A 203 -0.62 21.02 -0.52
N GLU A 204 -0.94 21.60 0.63
CA GLU A 204 -1.13 23.05 0.78
C GLU A 204 0.12 23.84 0.36
N ILE A 205 1.31 23.44 0.83
CA ILE A 205 2.57 24.11 0.43
C ILE A 205 2.78 24.04 -1.07
N ASN A 206 2.53 22.88 -1.70
CA ASN A 206 2.68 22.74 -3.15
C ASN A 206 1.70 23.63 -3.92
N VAL A 207 0.43 23.66 -3.51
CA VAL A 207 -0.59 24.50 -4.14
C VAL A 207 -0.26 25.98 -3.94
N ALA A 208 0.13 26.38 -2.73
CA ALA A 208 0.50 27.76 -2.42
C ALA A 208 1.71 28.22 -3.25
N LEU A 209 2.78 27.42 -3.34
CA LEU A 209 3.95 27.73 -4.16
C LEU A 209 3.60 27.83 -5.65
N PHE A 210 2.78 26.90 -6.15
CA PHE A 210 2.32 26.94 -7.54
C PHE A 210 1.53 28.23 -7.82
N LEU A 211 0.50 28.53 -7.02
CA LEU A 211 -0.38 29.68 -7.21
C LEU A 211 0.37 31.00 -7.04
N TRP A 212 1.24 31.10 -6.03
CA TRP A 212 2.09 32.27 -5.82
C TRP A 212 2.95 32.55 -7.05
N LYS A 213 3.63 31.52 -7.58
CA LYS A 213 4.50 31.70 -8.75
C LYS A 213 3.71 31.94 -10.03
N PHE A 214 2.56 31.29 -10.16
CA PHE A 214 1.64 31.50 -11.27
C PHE A 214 1.19 32.97 -11.33
N HIS A 215 0.73 33.52 -10.21
CA HIS A 215 0.31 34.91 -10.09
C HIS A 215 1.46 35.90 -10.30
N GLN A 216 2.66 35.59 -9.78
CA GLN A 216 3.84 36.43 -10.05
C GLN A 216 4.08 36.56 -11.57
N TYR A 217 3.98 35.46 -12.31
CA TYR A 217 4.25 35.44 -13.75
C TYR A 217 3.12 36.01 -14.61
N THR A 218 1.90 36.15 -14.09
CA THR A 218 0.83 36.91 -14.79
C THR A 218 1.12 38.41 -14.85
N MET A 219 1.90 38.92 -13.90
CA MET A 219 2.23 40.35 -13.82
C MET A 219 3.52 40.72 -14.57
N MET A 220 4.24 39.75 -15.14
CA MET A 220 5.50 40.02 -15.83
C MET A 220 5.30 40.34 -17.31
N PRO A 221 6.15 41.18 -17.94
CA PRO A 221 6.04 41.52 -19.36
C PRO A 221 6.04 40.30 -20.30
N SER A 222 6.77 39.24 -19.92
CA SER A 222 6.80 37.97 -20.64
C SER A 222 5.43 37.30 -20.81
N TYR A 223 4.45 37.65 -19.96
CA TYR A 223 3.08 37.15 -20.06
C TYR A 223 2.39 37.55 -21.38
N GLN A 224 2.73 38.71 -21.96
CA GLN A 224 2.11 39.16 -23.22
C GLN A 224 2.40 38.22 -24.40
N VAL A 225 3.53 37.50 -24.36
CA VAL A 225 3.92 36.53 -25.40
C VAL A 225 3.52 35.11 -24.97
N PHE A 226 3.90 34.70 -23.75
CA PHE A 226 3.72 33.32 -23.33
C PHE A 226 2.33 33.00 -22.77
N GLY A 227 1.61 34.01 -22.27
CA GLY A 227 0.34 33.84 -21.55
C GLY A 227 0.48 32.87 -20.37
N TYR A 228 -0.60 32.14 -20.09
CA TYR A 228 -0.67 31.17 -18.98
C TYR A 228 0.36 30.03 -19.09
N CYS A 229 0.92 29.75 -20.26
CA CYS A 229 1.92 28.69 -20.41
C CYS A 229 3.20 28.98 -19.61
N SER A 230 3.62 30.25 -19.52
CA SER A 230 4.77 30.61 -18.69
C SER A 230 4.44 30.49 -17.20
N CYS A 231 3.24 30.93 -16.81
CA CYS A 231 2.74 30.83 -15.44
C CYS A 231 2.70 29.37 -14.97
N THR A 232 2.11 28.47 -15.77
CA THR A 232 2.06 27.03 -15.48
C THR A 232 3.44 26.41 -15.42
N ALA A 233 4.31 26.72 -16.38
CA ALA A 233 5.67 26.18 -16.41
C ALA A 233 6.48 26.59 -15.16
N LYS A 234 6.33 27.85 -14.73
CA LYS A 234 7.07 28.41 -13.60
C LYS A 234 6.48 28.01 -12.26
N GLY A 235 5.15 27.89 -12.17
CA GLY A 235 4.45 27.27 -11.04
C GLY A 235 4.91 25.83 -10.82
N ALA A 236 4.86 25.00 -11.87
CA ALA A 236 5.35 23.63 -11.79
C ALA A 236 6.85 23.55 -11.50
N GLY A 237 7.65 24.48 -12.06
CA GLY A 237 9.07 24.58 -11.75
C GLY A 237 9.35 24.92 -10.29
N GLU A 238 8.53 25.75 -9.65
CA GLU A 238 8.69 26.10 -8.23
C GLU A 238 8.33 24.92 -7.32
N THR A 239 7.25 24.20 -7.60
CA THR A 239 6.91 22.98 -6.86
C THR A 239 7.96 21.88 -7.07
N LEU A 240 8.52 21.74 -8.27
CA LEU A 240 9.61 20.80 -8.53
C LEU A 240 10.85 21.08 -7.67
N LYS A 241 11.26 22.35 -7.51
CA LYS A 241 12.38 22.69 -6.60
C LYS A 241 12.10 22.26 -5.17
N PHE A 242 10.91 22.56 -4.66
CA PHE A 242 10.51 22.18 -3.31
C PHE A 242 10.49 20.66 -3.14
N ASN A 243 9.86 19.92 -4.05
CA ASN A 243 9.77 18.46 -3.95
C ASN A 243 11.13 17.78 -4.14
N MET A 244 11.97 18.25 -5.06
CA MET A 244 13.34 17.77 -5.23
C MET A 244 14.19 18.07 -3.98
N ALA A 245 13.94 19.15 -3.25
CA ALA A 245 14.60 19.39 -1.97
C ALA A 245 14.08 18.42 -0.89
N LEU A 246 12.75 18.29 -0.77
CA LEU A 246 12.10 17.52 0.28
C LEU A 246 12.33 16.01 0.17
N ILE A 247 12.39 15.44 -1.04
CA ILE A 247 12.49 13.99 -1.27
C ILE A 247 13.72 13.33 -0.63
N LEU A 248 14.79 14.12 -0.37
CA LEU A 248 16.02 13.66 0.27
C LEU A 248 15.85 13.43 1.78
N LEU A 249 15.00 14.21 2.46
CA LEU A 249 14.88 14.14 3.92
C LEU A 249 14.28 12.81 4.40
N PRO A 250 13.24 12.23 3.77
CA PRO A 250 12.68 10.95 4.19
C PRO A 250 13.62 9.75 4.03
N VAL A 251 14.71 9.88 3.25
CA VAL A 251 15.70 8.82 3.07
C VAL A 251 16.93 8.98 3.97
N CYS A 252 17.00 10.07 4.75
CA CYS A 252 18.02 10.31 5.77
C CYS A 252 17.71 9.50 7.06
N ARG A 253 17.98 8.18 7.04
CA ARG A 253 17.52 7.24 8.08
C ARG A 253 18.05 7.59 9.48
N ARG A 254 19.34 7.95 9.61
CA ARG A 254 19.97 8.23 10.90
C ARG A 254 19.45 9.54 11.50
N THR A 255 19.27 10.53 10.63
CA THR A 255 18.66 11.80 11.01
C THR A 255 17.22 11.57 11.51
N LEU A 256 16.44 10.76 10.79
CA LEU A 256 15.06 10.43 11.17
C LEU A 256 14.98 9.62 12.46
N THR A 257 15.87 8.66 12.72
CA THR A 257 15.90 7.93 14.00
C THR A 257 16.22 8.86 15.16
N THR A 258 17.16 9.81 14.96
CA THR A 258 17.48 10.82 15.98
C THR A 258 16.27 11.72 16.27
N ILE A 259 15.58 12.19 15.22
CA ILE A 259 14.37 13.03 15.37
C ILE A 259 13.24 12.25 16.05
N ARG A 260 13.12 10.94 15.81
CA ARG A 260 12.09 10.07 16.41
C ARG A 260 12.16 10.06 17.94
N GLU A 261 13.35 10.15 18.51
CA GLU A 261 13.55 10.16 19.96
C GLU A 261 13.26 11.53 20.59
N THR A 262 13.11 12.58 19.78
CA THR A 262 12.77 13.93 20.23
C THR A 262 11.25 14.17 20.29
N TYR A 263 10.84 15.35 20.77
CA TYR A 263 9.44 15.79 20.74
C TYR A 263 8.82 15.75 19.34
N LEU A 264 9.61 16.02 18.28
CA LEU A 264 9.12 15.99 16.90
C LEU A 264 8.64 14.59 16.48
N GLY A 265 9.23 13.52 17.01
CA GLY A 265 8.77 12.14 16.78
C GLY A 265 7.36 11.87 17.31
N LYS A 266 6.88 12.66 18.30
CA LYS A 266 5.50 12.54 18.79
C LYS A 266 4.49 13.15 17.83
N VAL A 267 4.89 14.16 17.05
CA VAL A 267 4.01 14.88 16.12
C VAL A 267 4.07 14.29 14.71
N LEU A 268 5.27 13.89 14.27
CA LEU A 268 5.52 13.42 12.91
C LEU A 268 5.38 11.89 12.79
N PRO A 269 4.71 11.38 11.74
CA PRO A 269 4.64 9.95 11.45
C PRO A 269 5.93 9.49 10.74
N LEU A 270 7.07 9.53 11.46
CA LEU A 270 8.40 9.24 10.90
C LEU A 270 8.55 7.79 10.42
N ASP A 271 7.64 6.90 10.83
CA ASP A 271 7.67 5.50 10.39
C ASP A 271 7.24 5.29 8.95
N GLU A 272 6.44 6.22 8.42
CA GLU A 272 5.90 6.23 7.05
C GLU A 272 6.79 7.00 6.07
N ASN A 273 8.03 7.32 6.46
CA ASN A 273 8.98 8.12 5.67
C ASN A 273 9.16 7.62 4.23
N ILE A 274 9.27 6.31 4.00
CA ILE A 274 9.43 5.76 2.65
C ILE A 274 8.12 5.82 1.84
N ASN A 275 6.96 5.71 2.48
CA ASN A 275 5.69 5.91 1.79
C ASN A 275 5.52 7.37 1.40
N PHE A 276 5.91 8.30 2.28
CA PHE A 276 5.96 9.72 1.97
C PHE A 276 6.95 10.04 0.83
N HIS A 277 8.14 9.43 0.81
CA HIS A 277 9.10 9.56 -0.29
C HIS A 277 8.47 9.18 -1.65
N LYS A 278 7.65 8.11 -1.72
CA LYS A 278 6.96 7.72 -2.95
C LYS A 278 5.89 8.74 -3.36
N ILE A 279 5.18 9.33 -2.40
CA ILE A 279 4.18 10.38 -2.66
C ILE A 279 4.87 11.62 -3.24
N ILE A 280 6.00 12.03 -2.68
CA ILE A 280 6.80 13.12 -3.22
C ILE A 280 7.31 12.76 -4.62
N ALA A 281 7.79 11.53 -4.84
CA ALA A 281 8.23 11.08 -6.17
C ALA A 281 7.10 11.16 -7.22
N LEU A 282 5.85 10.83 -6.83
CA LEU A 282 4.69 10.99 -7.70
C LEU A 282 4.42 12.48 -8.01
N ALA A 283 4.49 13.36 -7.01
CA ALA A 283 4.35 14.81 -7.20
C ALA A 283 5.44 15.36 -8.14
N ILE A 284 6.68 14.87 -8.03
CA ILE A 284 7.78 15.19 -8.95
C ILE A 284 7.45 14.71 -10.36
N ALA A 285 6.98 13.48 -10.55
CA ALA A 285 6.57 12.98 -11.87
C ALA A 285 5.52 13.89 -12.53
N MET A 286 4.46 14.20 -11.79
CA MET A 286 3.38 15.07 -12.27
C MET A 286 3.90 16.48 -12.60
N GLY A 287 4.66 17.08 -11.68
CA GLY A 287 5.26 18.40 -11.87
C GLY A 287 6.18 18.46 -13.09
N THR A 288 7.00 17.42 -13.32
CA THR A 288 7.89 17.32 -14.48
C THR A 288 7.11 17.25 -15.79
N VAL A 289 6.03 16.45 -15.85
CA VAL A 289 5.18 16.39 -17.05
C VAL A 289 4.57 17.76 -17.33
N ILE A 290 3.95 18.40 -16.34
CA ILE A 290 3.32 19.72 -16.49
C ILE A 290 4.36 20.77 -16.93
N HIS A 291 5.51 20.80 -16.27
CA HIS A 291 6.60 21.74 -16.57
C HIS A 291 7.12 21.56 -18.01
N THR A 292 7.40 20.33 -18.41
CA THR A 292 7.93 20.00 -19.75
C THR A 292 6.92 20.32 -20.84
N VAL A 293 5.66 19.92 -20.68
CA VAL A 293 4.61 20.20 -21.67
C VAL A 293 4.38 21.71 -21.80
N ALA A 294 4.37 22.46 -20.69
CA ALA A 294 4.23 23.90 -20.74
C ALA A 294 5.42 24.59 -21.43
N HIS A 295 6.65 24.10 -21.23
CA HIS A 295 7.83 24.61 -21.92
C HIS A 295 7.88 24.22 -23.40
N MET A 296 7.98 22.93 -23.71
CA MET A 296 8.17 22.43 -25.07
C MET A 296 6.91 22.57 -25.91
N GLY A 297 5.74 22.21 -25.36
CA GLY A 297 4.47 22.22 -26.07
C GLY A 297 3.84 23.60 -26.22
N CYS A 298 4.28 24.61 -25.47
CA CYS A 298 3.68 25.94 -25.56
C CYS A 298 4.71 27.08 -25.57
N ASN A 299 5.58 27.21 -24.56
CA ASN A 299 6.48 28.37 -24.48
C ASN A 299 7.42 28.45 -25.68
N PHE A 300 8.05 27.35 -26.07
CA PHE A 300 8.98 27.33 -27.21
C PHE A 300 8.27 27.64 -28.54
N ILE A 301 7.05 27.14 -28.71
CA ILE A 301 6.21 27.41 -29.87
C ILE A 301 5.83 28.89 -29.94
N ARG A 302 5.41 29.48 -28.82
CA ARG A 302 5.00 30.90 -28.75
C ARG A 302 6.17 31.85 -28.96
N LEU A 303 7.33 31.56 -28.38
CA LEU A 303 8.51 32.42 -28.55
C LEU A 303 9.06 32.37 -29.98
N SER A 304 9.06 31.21 -30.62
CA SER A 304 9.56 31.05 -32.00
C SER A 304 8.62 31.63 -33.06
N ARG A 305 7.33 31.84 -32.74
CA ARG A 305 6.32 32.34 -33.68
C ARG A 305 5.79 33.74 -33.37
N CYS A 306 6.19 34.37 -32.27
CA CYS A 306 5.67 35.70 -31.92
C CYS A 306 6.16 36.77 -32.92
N PRO A 307 5.35 37.82 -33.18
CA PRO A 307 5.75 38.93 -34.04
C PRO A 307 7.06 39.58 -33.61
N ARG A 308 7.92 39.92 -34.58
CA ARG A 308 9.29 40.41 -34.32
C ARG A 308 9.33 41.71 -33.51
N ASN A 309 8.37 42.60 -33.71
CA ASN A 309 8.21 43.83 -32.94
C ASN A 309 7.93 43.55 -31.46
N GLN A 310 7.02 42.62 -31.16
CA GLN A 310 6.70 42.21 -29.79
C GLN A 310 7.87 41.46 -29.14
N PHE A 311 8.56 40.61 -29.91
CA PHE A 311 9.77 39.93 -29.46
C PHE A 311 10.87 40.91 -29.05
N MET A 312 11.21 41.87 -29.92
CA MET A 312 12.28 42.83 -29.64
C MET A 312 11.95 43.73 -28.46
N ALA A 313 10.67 44.13 -28.29
CA ALA A 313 10.22 44.94 -27.17
C ALA A 313 10.40 44.25 -25.80
N ILE A 314 10.16 42.94 -25.72
CA ILE A 314 10.14 42.19 -24.45
C ILE A 314 11.45 41.43 -24.20
N PHE A 315 12.04 40.86 -25.25
CA PHE A 315 13.17 39.94 -25.18
C PHE A 315 14.42 40.45 -25.90
N GLY A 316 14.40 41.61 -26.56
CA GLY A 316 15.55 42.15 -27.29
C GLY A 316 16.79 42.42 -26.42
N GLY A 317 16.61 42.61 -25.11
CA GLY A 317 17.72 42.69 -24.14
C GLY A 317 18.31 41.34 -23.72
N LEU A 318 17.63 40.23 -24.01
CA LEU A 318 18.07 38.87 -23.66
C LEU A 318 18.61 38.09 -24.86
N PHE A 319 18.07 38.35 -26.05
CA PHE A 319 18.43 37.66 -27.28
C PHE A 319 18.77 38.65 -28.38
N VAL A 320 19.88 38.40 -29.08
CA VAL A 320 20.30 39.18 -30.25
C VAL A 320 19.37 38.95 -31.44
N THR A 321 18.93 37.70 -31.63
CA THR A 321 17.99 37.29 -32.67
C THR A 321 16.90 36.39 -32.08
N GLN A 322 15.72 36.40 -32.69
CA GLN A 322 14.64 35.52 -32.27
C GLN A 322 15.03 34.06 -32.48
N PRO A 323 15.10 33.24 -31.42
CA PRO A 323 15.53 31.86 -31.53
C PRO A 323 14.45 31.01 -32.19
N SER A 324 14.88 30.05 -33.02
CA SER A 324 13.99 29.02 -33.53
C SER A 324 13.59 28.04 -32.42
N TYR A 325 12.60 27.19 -32.67
CA TYR A 325 12.21 26.13 -31.74
C TYR A 325 13.40 25.21 -31.40
N MET A 326 14.23 24.87 -32.38
CA MET A 326 15.38 23.98 -32.17
C MET A 326 16.50 24.67 -31.39
N ASP A 327 16.70 25.97 -31.57
CA ASP A 327 17.67 26.74 -30.76
C ASP A 327 17.26 26.75 -29.28
N LEU A 328 15.95 26.79 -28.99
CA LEU A 328 15.43 26.70 -27.62
C LEU A 328 15.58 25.30 -27.03
N VAL A 329 15.38 24.25 -27.83
CA VAL A 329 15.61 22.86 -27.40
C VAL A 329 17.09 22.60 -27.13
N LEU A 330 17.98 23.14 -27.97
CA LEU A 330 19.44 22.99 -27.82
C LEU A 330 20.06 23.97 -26.81
N SER A 331 19.28 24.94 -26.32
CA SER A 331 19.71 25.80 -25.21
C SER A 331 20.02 24.97 -23.96
N ILE A 332 20.86 25.51 -23.05
CA ILE A 332 21.28 24.80 -21.83
C ILE A 332 20.08 24.24 -21.04
N PRO A 333 19.02 25.01 -20.73
CA PRO A 333 17.85 24.44 -20.06
C PRO A 333 17.10 23.39 -20.88
N GLY A 334 17.09 23.53 -22.21
CA GLY A 334 16.39 22.60 -23.10
C GLY A 334 17.00 21.19 -23.06
N TYR A 335 18.26 21.04 -23.45
CA TYR A 335 18.87 19.71 -23.54
C TYR A 335 19.11 19.10 -22.15
N THR A 336 19.47 19.89 -21.13
CA THR A 336 19.58 19.39 -19.76
C THR A 336 18.24 18.87 -19.24
N GLY A 337 17.14 19.55 -19.56
CA GLY A 337 15.77 19.11 -19.26
C GLY A 337 15.46 17.75 -19.87
N ILE A 338 15.76 17.56 -21.16
CA ILE A 338 15.53 16.30 -21.88
C ILE A 338 16.34 15.16 -21.26
N ILE A 339 17.63 15.38 -20.99
CA ILE A 339 18.48 14.36 -20.36
C ILE A 339 17.94 13.99 -18.97
N MET A 340 17.54 14.96 -18.15
CA MET A 340 16.92 14.70 -16.85
C MET A 340 15.66 13.85 -16.97
N ILE A 341 14.78 14.15 -17.93
CA ILE A 341 13.55 13.38 -18.15
C ILE A 341 13.86 11.92 -18.49
N ILE A 342 14.83 11.68 -19.39
CA ILE A 342 15.23 10.32 -19.78
C ILE A 342 15.77 9.55 -18.57
N LEU A 343 16.69 10.14 -17.80
CA LEU A 343 17.26 9.51 -16.61
C LEU A 343 16.20 9.24 -15.54
N MET A 344 15.29 10.20 -15.31
CA MET A 344 14.19 10.03 -14.37
C MET A 344 13.20 8.96 -14.83
N ALA A 345 12.89 8.86 -16.12
CA ALA A 345 12.02 7.82 -16.67
C ALA A 345 12.60 6.41 -16.44
N ILE A 346 13.91 6.25 -16.66
CA ILE A 346 14.62 5.00 -16.34
C ILE A 346 14.50 4.71 -14.83
N CYS A 347 14.91 5.65 -13.98
CA CYS A 347 14.86 5.48 -12.53
C CYS A 347 13.44 5.12 -12.02
N PHE A 348 12.40 5.83 -12.47
CA PHE A 348 11.04 5.62 -12.00
C PHE A 348 10.48 4.27 -12.46
N THR A 349 10.84 3.82 -13.68
CA THR A 349 10.45 2.50 -14.19
C THR A 349 11.01 1.38 -13.32
N PHE A 350 12.31 1.39 -13.01
CA PHE A 350 12.94 0.38 -12.16
C PHE A 350 12.56 0.50 -10.67
N ALA A 351 12.09 1.66 -10.23
CA ALA A 351 11.57 1.86 -8.87
C ALA A 351 10.15 1.30 -8.64
N THR A 352 9.40 1.00 -9.71
CA THR A 352 8.07 0.38 -9.61
C THR A 352 8.14 -0.99 -8.93
N SER A 353 7.06 -1.39 -8.24
CA SER A 353 7.03 -2.67 -7.53
C SER A 353 7.24 -3.87 -8.45
N SER A 354 6.74 -3.79 -9.68
CA SER A 354 6.79 -4.89 -10.66
C SER A 354 8.22 -5.18 -11.12
N PHE A 355 9.01 -4.15 -11.40
CA PHE A 355 10.43 -4.29 -11.78
C PHE A 355 11.32 -4.56 -10.56
N ARG A 356 11.10 -3.84 -9.44
CA ARG A 356 11.93 -4.01 -8.23
C ARG A 356 11.79 -5.39 -7.61
N ARG A 357 10.58 -5.97 -7.60
CA ARG A 357 10.32 -7.33 -7.05
C ARG A 357 10.54 -8.44 -8.08
N ASN A 358 11.08 -8.11 -9.26
CA ASN A 358 11.30 -9.07 -10.35
C ASN A 358 10.05 -9.90 -10.71
N VAL A 359 8.89 -9.25 -10.75
CA VAL A 359 7.62 -9.91 -11.14
C VAL A 359 7.53 -9.98 -12.67
N VAL A 360 8.10 -9.01 -13.37
CA VAL A 360 8.13 -8.97 -14.84
C VAL A 360 9.32 -9.79 -15.34
N LYS A 361 9.05 -10.99 -15.84
CA LYS A 361 10.05 -11.82 -16.53
C LYS A 361 10.27 -11.28 -17.93
N LEU A 362 11.30 -10.46 -18.11
CA LEU A 362 11.70 -9.96 -19.43
C LEU A 362 12.31 -11.09 -20.29
N PRO A 363 12.14 -11.06 -21.62
CA PRO A 363 12.79 -12.01 -22.52
C PRO A 363 14.31 -11.85 -22.50
N HIS A 364 15.04 -12.93 -22.77
CA HIS A 364 16.51 -12.90 -22.89
C HIS A 364 16.92 -11.90 -24.00
N PRO A 365 17.91 -11.01 -23.77
CA PRO A 365 18.90 -10.97 -22.68
C PRO A 365 18.52 -10.08 -21.46
N LEU A 366 17.30 -9.57 -21.39
CA LEU A 366 16.88 -8.58 -20.38
C LEU A 366 16.34 -9.19 -19.07
N ASN A 367 16.35 -10.51 -18.93
CA ASN A 367 15.87 -11.22 -17.75
C ASN A 367 16.60 -10.83 -16.45
N ASN A 368 17.88 -10.43 -16.54
CA ASN A 368 18.70 -9.99 -15.41
C ASN A 368 18.53 -8.51 -15.05
N LEU A 369 17.75 -7.73 -15.82
CA LEU A 369 17.55 -6.30 -15.55
C LEU A 369 16.54 -6.06 -14.42
N ALA A 370 15.70 -7.01 -14.05
CA ALA A 370 14.69 -6.82 -13.00
C ALA A 370 15.18 -7.34 -11.64
N GLY A 371 15.01 -6.54 -10.59
CA GLY A 371 15.47 -6.85 -9.22
C GLY A 371 15.97 -5.64 -8.44
N PHE A 372 16.35 -5.86 -7.18
CA PHE A 372 16.80 -4.79 -6.29
C PHE A 372 18.12 -4.14 -6.75
N THR A 373 19.06 -4.93 -7.28
CA THR A 373 20.35 -4.41 -7.77
C THR A 373 20.17 -3.39 -8.89
N SER A 374 19.31 -3.67 -9.86
CA SER A 374 19.01 -2.73 -10.95
C SER A 374 18.28 -1.49 -10.44
N PHE A 375 17.32 -1.67 -9.51
CA PHE A 375 16.72 -0.54 -8.81
C PHE A 375 17.79 0.35 -8.18
N TRP A 376 18.75 -0.22 -7.44
CA TRP A 376 19.79 0.54 -6.75
C TRP A 376 20.67 1.35 -7.72
N TYR A 377 21.20 0.73 -8.78
CA TYR A 377 22.04 1.43 -9.76
C TYR A 377 21.28 2.51 -10.52
N THR A 378 20.06 2.21 -10.96
CA THR A 378 19.23 3.20 -11.68
C THR A 378 18.77 4.34 -10.77
N HIS A 379 18.59 4.09 -9.47
CA HIS A 379 18.28 5.15 -8.50
C HIS A 379 19.47 6.09 -8.29
N HIS A 380 20.72 5.59 -8.37
CA HIS A 380 21.91 6.44 -8.30
C HIS A 380 22.12 7.34 -9.53
N LEU A 381 21.45 7.08 -10.66
CA LEU A 381 21.38 8.04 -11.77
C LEU A 381 20.77 9.38 -11.31
N LEU A 382 19.99 9.40 -10.23
CA LEU A 382 19.46 10.63 -9.66
C LEU A 382 20.57 11.59 -9.19
N ASN A 383 21.76 11.11 -8.82
CA ASN A 383 22.90 11.99 -8.52
C ASN A 383 23.26 12.88 -9.73
N ILE A 384 23.24 12.29 -10.94
CA ILE A 384 23.45 13.01 -12.19
C ILE A 384 22.27 13.96 -12.45
N VAL A 385 21.03 13.52 -12.17
CA VAL A 385 19.85 14.39 -12.29
C VAL A 385 19.95 15.61 -11.38
N TYR A 386 20.40 15.49 -10.13
CA TYR A 386 20.60 16.65 -9.24
C TYR A 386 21.66 17.61 -9.77
N PHE A 387 22.78 17.10 -10.28
CA PHE A 387 23.79 17.94 -10.93
C PHE A 387 23.20 18.70 -12.12
N LEU A 388 22.51 17.99 -13.02
CA LEU A 388 21.83 18.60 -14.17
C LEU A 388 20.74 19.57 -13.74
N PHE A 389 20.04 19.33 -12.64
CA PHE A 389 18.98 20.20 -12.13
C PHE A 389 19.53 21.54 -11.61
N ILE A 390 20.71 21.53 -10.98
CA ILE A 390 21.43 22.74 -10.59
C ILE A 390 21.85 23.52 -11.83
N VAL A 391 22.46 22.85 -12.83
CA VAL A 391 22.85 23.48 -14.10
C VAL A 391 21.63 24.08 -14.82
N HIS A 392 20.56 23.30 -14.96
CA HIS A 392 19.29 23.72 -15.56
C HIS A 392 18.69 24.94 -14.84
N GLY A 393 18.70 24.95 -13.51
CA GLY A 393 18.21 26.05 -12.68
C GLY A 393 19.13 27.28 -12.63
N TYR A 394 20.42 27.11 -12.94
CA TYR A 394 21.38 28.21 -13.00
C TYR A 394 21.38 28.92 -14.35
N PHE A 395 21.28 28.20 -15.47
CA PHE A 395 21.30 28.79 -16.81
C PHE A 395 19.91 29.17 -17.34
N LEU A 396 18.99 29.56 -16.45
CA LEU A 396 17.65 30.00 -16.83
C LEU A 396 17.70 31.25 -17.72
N VAL A 397 17.13 31.13 -18.91
CA VAL A 397 17.18 32.20 -19.93
C VAL A 397 16.37 33.43 -19.49
N LEU A 398 15.15 33.24 -18.97
CA LEU A 398 14.24 34.36 -18.65
C LEU A 398 14.50 35.03 -17.29
N THR A 399 15.51 34.62 -16.53
CA THR A 399 15.73 35.12 -15.17
C THR A 399 17.16 35.60 -15.01
N VAL A 400 17.32 36.92 -15.10
CA VAL A 400 18.60 37.62 -14.97
C VAL A 400 18.87 37.94 -13.50
N GLY A 401 20.11 37.71 -13.04
CA GLY A 401 20.55 37.93 -11.66
C GLY A 401 20.65 36.65 -10.82
N TRP A 402 21.78 36.44 -10.15
CA TRP A 402 22.09 35.21 -9.40
C TRP A 402 21.13 34.96 -8.22
N TYR A 403 20.72 36.02 -7.52
CA TYR A 403 19.83 35.97 -6.35
C TYR A 403 18.38 35.56 -6.71
N ARG A 404 17.97 35.70 -7.97
CA ARG A 404 16.65 35.27 -8.46
C ARG A 404 16.62 33.79 -8.86
N LYS A 405 17.79 33.16 -8.97
CA LYS A 405 17.95 31.75 -9.37
C LYS A 405 17.88 30.86 -8.13
N THR A 406 16.67 30.67 -7.61
CA THR A 406 16.45 30.05 -6.30
C THR A 406 16.73 28.55 -6.21
N THR A 407 16.95 27.84 -7.32
CA THR A 407 17.10 26.36 -7.32
C THR A 407 18.17 25.87 -6.35
N TRP A 408 19.36 26.47 -6.36
CA TRP A 408 20.45 26.06 -5.46
C TRP A 408 20.11 26.34 -3.98
N MET A 409 19.29 27.36 -3.69
CA MET A 409 18.90 27.72 -2.32
C MET A 409 17.99 26.65 -1.71
N TYR A 410 17.02 26.13 -2.50
CA TYR A 410 16.17 25.02 -2.06
C TYR A 410 16.98 23.76 -1.78
N LEU A 411 17.96 23.47 -2.63
CA LEU A 411 18.69 22.20 -2.59
C LEU A 411 19.84 22.18 -1.59
N LEU A 412 20.45 23.34 -1.27
CA LEU A 412 21.68 23.40 -0.48
C LEU A 412 21.55 22.67 0.85
N LEU A 413 20.55 23.02 1.67
CA LEU A 413 20.40 22.44 2.99
C LEU A 413 20.08 20.93 2.94
N PRO A 414 19.07 20.45 2.20
CA PRO A 414 18.76 19.02 2.15
C PRO A 414 19.87 18.17 1.52
N MET A 415 20.56 18.68 0.50
CA MET A 415 21.70 17.97 -0.08
C MET A 415 22.86 17.87 0.90
N LEU A 416 23.16 18.92 1.67
CA LEU A 416 24.19 18.88 2.71
C LEU A 416 23.82 17.90 3.82
N CYS A 417 22.56 17.90 4.29
CA CYS A 417 22.07 16.93 5.27
C CYS A 417 22.17 15.48 4.75
N TYR A 418 21.81 15.25 3.49
CA TYR A 418 21.92 13.93 2.87
C TYR A 418 23.39 13.51 2.72
N ALA A 419 24.25 14.40 2.22
CA ALA A 419 25.67 14.13 2.03
C ALA A 419 26.39 13.89 3.37
N SER A 420 26.09 14.67 4.41
CA SER A 420 26.68 14.48 5.74
C SER A 420 26.29 13.13 6.33
N GLU A 421 25.03 12.72 6.19
CA GLU A 421 24.59 11.40 6.64
C GLU A 421 25.36 10.28 5.92
N ARG A 422 25.62 10.42 4.62
CA ARG A 422 26.34 9.42 3.81
C ARG A 422 27.85 9.41 4.02
N LEU A 423 28.45 10.55 4.33
CA LEU A 423 29.91 10.68 4.53
C LEU A 423 30.33 10.33 5.97
N LEU A 424 29.49 10.64 6.97
CA LEU A 424 29.77 10.39 8.39
C LEU A 424 29.31 9.00 8.85
N THR A 425 28.88 8.14 7.92
CA THR A 425 28.52 6.75 8.19
C THR A 425 29.77 5.88 8.33
N THR A 426 30.29 5.76 9.55
CA THR A 426 31.13 4.61 9.94
C THR A 426 30.20 3.52 10.46
N ASP A 427 29.49 2.83 9.57
CA ASP A 427 28.65 1.72 9.99
C ASP A 427 29.54 0.56 10.42
N HIS A 428 29.48 0.21 11.71
CA HIS A 428 30.15 -0.98 12.24
C HIS A 428 29.40 -2.22 11.76
N THR A 429 29.73 -2.68 10.56
CA THR A 429 29.21 -3.92 10.02
C THR A 429 29.89 -5.10 10.71
N MET A 430 29.12 -5.90 11.44
CA MET A 430 29.61 -7.13 12.05
C MET A 430 29.14 -8.32 11.20
N GLN A 431 30.07 -9.18 10.78
CA GLN A 431 29.71 -10.44 10.14
C GLN A 431 29.18 -11.40 11.19
N VAL A 432 28.07 -12.06 10.90
CA VAL A 432 27.41 -13.03 11.78
C VAL A 432 27.03 -14.27 10.99
N ASP A 433 27.15 -15.42 11.62
CA ASP A 433 26.81 -16.71 11.01
C ASP A 433 25.37 -17.07 11.35
N THR A 434 24.63 -17.62 10.38
CA THR A 434 23.28 -18.12 10.60
C THR A 434 23.36 -19.51 11.22
N ILE A 435 22.81 -19.68 12.42
CA ILE A 435 22.75 -20.95 13.14
C ILE A 435 21.59 -21.80 12.59
N LYS A 436 20.38 -21.21 12.56
CA LYS A 436 19.18 -21.88 12.05
C LYS A 436 18.18 -20.86 11.51
N ALA A 437 17.39 -21.27 10.52
CA ALA A 437 16.32 -20.48 9.94
C ALA A 437 15.02 -21.31 9.95
N ILE A 438 13.96 -20.79 10.56
CA ILE A 438 12.69 -21.48 10.72
C ILE A 438 11.59 -20.64 10.07
N ILE A 439 10.81 -21.26 9.19
CA ILE A 439 9.65 -20.63 8.57
C ILE A 439 8.41 -21.08 9.35
N TYR A 440 7.70 -20.13 9.94
CA TYR A 440 6.44 -20.39 10.63
C TYR A 440 5.23 -20.20 9.72
N ALA A 441 4.12 -20.82 10.10
CA ALA A 441 2.82 -20.59 9.47
C ALA A 441 2.47 -19.09 9.54
N GLY A 442 2.12 -18.49 8.41
CA GLY A 442 1.89 -17.03 8.31
C GLY A 442 3.02 -16.23 7.65
N ASN A 443 3.92 -16.88 6.90
CA ASN A 443 5.03 -16.22 6.17
C ASN A 443 6.02 -15.46 7.09
N VAL A 444 6.22 -15.96 8.31
CA VAL A 444 7.19 -15.41 9.27
C VAL A 444 8.47 -16.24 9.23
N LEU A 445 9.62 -15.58 9.14
CA LEU A 445 10.95 -16.20 9.17
C LEU A 445 11.63 -15.85 10.50
N ALA A 446 11.89 -16.84 11.34
CA ALA A 446 12.78 -16.71 12.48
C ALA A 446 14.20 -17.09 12.09
N LEU A 447 15.10 -16.12 12.22
CA LEU A 447 16.51 -16.27 11.90
C LEU A 447 17.33 -16.23 13.20
N TYR A 448 18.02 -17.32 13.48
CA TYR A 448 18.90 -17.45 14.64
C TYR A 448 20.34 -17.26 14.15
N MET A 449 21.04 -16.29 14.72
CA MET A 449 22.38 -15.90 14.30
C MET A 449 23.34 -15.94 15.48
N THR A 450 24.63 -16.11 15.21
CA THR A 450 25.67 -16.01 16.22
C THR A 450 25.73 -14.59 16.77
N LYS A 451 25.88 -14.45 18.10
CA LYS A 451 26.04 -13.15 18.73
C LYS A 451 27.49 -12.69 18.54
N PRO A 452 27.75 -11.56 17.86
CA PRO A 452 29.11 -11.10 17.66
C PRO A 452 29.75 -10.63 18.98
N ILE A 453 31.07 -10.80 19.10
CA ILE A 453 31.82 -10.49 20.32
C ILE A 453 31.70 -9.00 20.62
N GLY A 454 31.36 -8.66 21.87
CA GLY A 454 31.18 -7.27 22.31
C GLY A 454 29.84 -6.63 21.92
N PHE A 455 28.93 -7.37 21.26
CA PHE A 455 27.61 -6.85 20.91
C PHE A 455 26.70 -6.73 22.14
N LYS A 456 26.36 -5.48 22.48
CA LYS A 456 25.45 -5.13 23.59
C LYS A 456 24.16 -4.57 23.00
N TYR A 457 23.01 -5.06 23.47
CA TYR A 457 21.69 -4.59 23.06
C TYR A 457 20.75 -4.49 24.26
N LYS A 458 19.67 -3.75 24.10
CA LYS A 458 18.55 -3.64 25.04
C LYS A 458 17.27 -4.19 24.39
N SER A 459 16.32 -4.62 25.22
CA SER A 459 15.01 -5.07 24.73
C SER A 459 14.33 -3.99 23.90
N GLY A 460 13.74 -4.37 22.76
CA GLY A 460 13.08 -3.46 21.83
C GLY A 460 14.01 -2.76 20.82
N MET A 461 15.31 -3.02 20.84
CA MET A 461 16.22 -2.55 19.79
C MET A 461 16.05 -3.37 18.51
N TYR A 462 16.33 -2.72 17.38
CA TYR A 462 16.30 -3.30 16.04
C TYR A 462 17.69 -3.24 15.41
N LEU A 463 17.94 -4.15 14.47
CA LEU A 463 19.17 -4.20 13.68
C LEU A 463 18.82 -4.30 12.19
N PHE A 464 19.75 -3.86 11.35
CA PHE A 464 19.68 -4.05 9.91
C PHE A 464 20.45 -5.32 9.54
N VAL A 465 19.87 -6.13 8.65
CA VAL A 465 20.47 -7.40 8.20
C VAL A 465 20.68 -7.33 6.71
N GLN A 466 21.94 -7.42 6.29
CA GLN A 466 22.28 -7.60 4.90
C GLN A 466 22.51 -9.07 4.59
N CYS A 467 21.87 -9.57 3.52
CA CYS A 467 22.12 -10.88 2.95
C CYS A 467 22.80 -10.73 1.58
N PRO A 468 24.14 -10.87 1.49
CA PRO A 468 24.89 -10.65 0.24
C PRO A 468 24.46 -11.56 -0.91
N HIS A 469 23.88 -12.72 -0.61
CA HIS A 469 23.36 -13.66 -1.61
C HIS A 469 22.09 -13.15 -2.31
N ILE A 470 21.32 -12.25 -1.68
CA ILE A 470 20.14 -11.63 -2.27
C ILE A 470 20.53 -10.28 -2.90
N SER A 471 21.20 -9.43 -2.13
CA SER A 471 21.77 -8.19 -2.63
C SER A 471 22.87 -7.69 -1.70
N ARG A 472 23.99 -7.27 -2.29
CA ARG A 472 25.09 -6.61 -1.55
C ARG A 472 24.80 -5.17 -1.15
N PHE A 473 23.65 -4.63 -1.56
CA PHE A 473 23.31 -3.21 -1.35
C PHE A 473 22.04 -3.03 -0.52
N GLU A 474 21.32 -4.11 -0.20
CA GLU A 474 20.12 -4.09 0.64
C GLU A 474 20.50 -4.34 2.11
N TRP A 475 19.91 -3.56 3.01
CA TRP A 475 20.10 -3.59 4.46
C TRP A 475 18.76 -3.46 5.16
#